data_AF-A0A7C4CIN3-F1
#
_entry.id   AF-A0A7C4CIN3-F1
#
_cell.length_a   1.000
_cell.length_b   1.000
_cell.length_c   1.000
_cell.angle_alpha   90.00
_cell.angle_beta   90.00
_cell.angle_gamma   90.00
#
_symmetry.space_group_name_H-M   'P 1'
#
loop_
_entity.id
_entity.type
_entity.pdbx_description
1 polymer ?
#
loop_
_entity_poly.entity_id
_entity_poly.type
_entity_poly.pdbx_seq_one_letter_code
_entity_poly.pdbx_strand_id
1 'polypeptide(L)' 'PVDEDIYKLTPERRRALGIGELPTTLKEAIDEMKSDEVIHRALGSHIFDTFIEYKMNDWHQYCLYITPWEIMKYLDY' A
#
# COMPACT_ATOMS: atom_id res chain seq x y z
N PRO A 1 -10.01 1.57 -22.50
CA PRO A 1 -10.98 0.92 -21.58
C PRO A 1 -10.73 -0.58 -21.55
N VAL A 2 -10.66 -1.19 -20.36
CA VAL A 2 -10.60 -2.65 -20.22
C VAL A 2 -12.02 -3.12 -19.94
N ASP A 3 -12.63 -3.84 -20.88
CA ASP A 3 -14.02 -4.34 -20.78
C ASP A 3 -14.10 -5.72 -20.07
N GLU A 4 -12.99 -6.19 -19.51
CA GLU A 4 -12.88 -7.47 -18.81
C GLU A 4 -12.89 -7.26 -17.28
N ASP A 5 -13.47 -8.22 -16.55
CA ASP A 5 -13.48 -8.23 -15.09
C ASP A 5 -12.04 -8.43 -14.55
N ILE A 6 -11.44 -7.34 -14.08
CA ILE A 6 -10.03 -7.25 -13.69
C ILE A 6 -9.68 -8.26 -12.59
N TYR A 7 -10.63 -8.63 -11.72
CA TYR A 7 -10.42 -9.57 -10.62
C TYR A 7 -10.32 -11.03 -11.07
N LYS A 8 -10.74 -11.34 -12.31
CA LYS A 8 -10.66 -12.68 -12.90
C LYS A 8 -9.47 -12.85 -13.84
N LEU A 9 -8.71 -11.79 -14.09
CA LEU A 9 -7.56 -11.82 -14.97
C LEU A 9 -6.36 -12.45 -14.28
N THR A 10 -5.62 -13.27 -15.02
CA THR A 10 -4.34 -13.77 -14.53
C THR A 10 -3.34 -12.62 -14.38
N PRO A 11 -2.37 -12.72 -13.45
CA PRO A 11 -1.33 -11.70 -13.29
C PRO A 11 -0.54 -11.41 -14.58
N GLU A 12 -0.40 -12.40 -15.46
CA GLU A 12 0.24 -12.27 -16.77
C GLU A 12 -0.61 -11.45 -17.74
N ARG A 13 -1.93 -11.71 -17.78
CA ARG A 13 -2.85 -10.97 -18.65
C ARG A 13 -3.01 -9.52 -18.19
N ARG A 14 -3.07 -9.27 -16.88
CA ARG A 14 -3.09 -7.89 -16.32
C ARG A 14 -1.87 -7.10 -16.75
N ARG A 15 -0.66 -7.68 -16.62
CA ARG A 15 0.59 -7.06 -17.08
C ARG A 15 0.61 -6.82 -18.58
N ALA A 16 0.15 -7.80 -19.39
CA ALA A 16 0.08 -7.66 -20.84
C ALA A 16 -0.89 -6.55 -21.29
N LEU A 17 -1.93 -6.25 -20.49
CA LEU A 17 -2.87 -5.17 -20.72
C LEU A 17 -2.40 -3.81 -20.16
N GLY A 18 -1.19 -3.74 -19.58
CA GLY A 18 -0.66 -2.52 -18.96
C GLY A 18 -1.42 -2.11 -17.69
N ILE A 19 -2.15 -3.03 -17.06
CA ILE A 19 -2.88 -2.77 -15.82
C ILE A 19 -1.87 -2.85 -14.68
N GLY A 20 -1.47 -1.68 -14.16
CA GLY A 20 -0.67 -1.57 -12.95
C GLY A 20 -1.45 -2.04 -11.72
N GLU A 21 -0.74 -2.55 -10.73
CA GLU A 21 -1.32 -2.91 -9.43
C GLU A 21 -1.06 -1.79 -8.44
N LEU A 22 -2.08 -1.48 -7.63
CA LEU A 22 -1.88 -0.54 -6.54
C LEU A 22 -1.00 -1.18 -5.46
N PRO A 23 -0.25 -0.37 -4.71
CA PRO A 23 0.44 -0.80 -3.51
C PRO A 23 -0.46 -1.63 -2.59
N THR A 24 0.05 -2.76 -2.13
CA THR A 24 -0.71 -3.72 -1.32
C THR A 24 -0.57 -3.44 0.18
N THR A 25 0.46 -2.68 0.55
CA THR A 25 0.74 -2.29 1.93
C THR A 25 0.82 -0.78 2.08
N LEU A 26 0.59 -0.30 3.30
CA LEU A 26 0.76 1.11 3.63
C LEU A 26 2.20 1.58 3.35
N LYS A 27 3.20 0.74 3.63
CA LYS A 27 4.60 1.04 3.34
C LYS A 27 4.84 1.29 1.86
N GLU A 28 4.39 0.38 0.99
CA GLU A 28 4.51 0.54 -0.45
C GLU A 28 3.80 1.81 -0.93
N ALA A 29 2.61 2.12 -0.39
CA ALA A 29 1.88 3.33 -0.76
C ALA A 29 2.63 4.61 -0.36
N ILE A 30 3.24 4.64 0.83
CA ILE A 30 4.07 5.75 1.28
C ILE A 30 5.33 5.89 0.41
N ASP A 31 5.95 4.77 0.03
CA ASP A 31 7.15 4.79 -0.80
C ASP A 31 6.86 5.27 -2.23
N GLU A 32 5.73 4.87 -2.83
CA GLU A 32 5.26 5.41 -4.11
C GLU A 32 4.94 6.92 -3.99
N MET A 33 4.23 7.32 -2.93
CA MET A 33 3.88 8.72 -2.66
C MET A 33 5.11 9.64 -2.54
N LYS A 34 6.22 9.15 -1.97
CA LYS A 34 7.50 9.89 -1.87
C LYS A 34 8.06 10.29 -3.23
N SER A 35 7.77 9.51 -4.28
CA SER A 35 8.26 9.75 -5.63
C SER A 35 7.31 10.61 -6.48
N ASP A 36 6.10 10.91 -5.98
CA ASP A 36 5.08 11.65 -6.72
C ASP A 36 5.19 13.17 -6.48
N GLU A 37 5.72 13.88 -7.47
CA GLU A 37 5.87 15.33 -7.42
C GLU A 37 4.53 16.09 -7.39
N VAL A 38 3.46 15.53 -7.98
CA VAL A 38 2.14 16.18 -7.99
C VAL A 38 1.59 16.21 -6.58
N ILE A 39 1.69 15.08 -5.87
CA ILE A 39 1.26 14.97 -4.48
C ILE A 39 2.11 15.87 -3.57
N HIS A 40 3.44 15.86 -3.73
CA HIS A 40 4.32 16.71 -2.94
C HIS A 40 3.99 18.21 -3.12
N ARG A 41 3.76 18.66 -4.36
CA ARG A 41 3.39 20.06 -4.64
C ARG A 41 2.01 20.43 -4.12
N ALA A 42 1.05 19.51 -4.17
CA ALA A 42 -0.31 19.76 -3.71
C ALA A 42 -0.40 19.94 -2.18
N LEU A 43 0.38 19.15 -1.43
CA LEU A 43 0.39 19.20 0.04
C LEU A 43 1.38 20.24 0.59
N GLY A 44 2.46 20.51 -0.14
CA GLY A 44 3.58 21.32 0.32
C GLY A 44 4.48 20.56 1.31
N SER A 45 5.76 20.95 1.39
CA SER A 45 6.79 20.17 2.08
C SER A 45 6.48 19.91 3.56
N HIS A 46 6.00 20.91 4.30
CA HIS A 46 5.72 20.74 5.74
C HIS A 46 4.65 19.67 6.01
N ILE A 47 3.53 19.71 5.29
CA ILE A 47 2.44 18.74 5.48
C ILE A 47 2.86 17.37 4.94
N PHE A 48 3.55 17.34 3.80
CA PHE A 48 4.02 16.11 3.19
C PHE A 48 4.97 15.33 4.10
N ASP A 49 6.00 15.99 4.63
CA ASP A 49 7.01 15.36 5.49
C ASP A 49 6.39 14.84 6.79
N THR A 50 5.57 15.67 7.45
CA THR A 50 4.86 15.26 8.68
C THR A 50 3.88 14.12 8.43
N PHE A 51 3.18 14.12 7.29
CA PHE A 51 2.27 13.03 6.93
C PHE A 51 3.02 11.71 6.74
N ILE A 52 4.15 11.74 6.01
CA ILE A 52 4.99 10.54 5.81
C ILE A 52 5.53 10.02 7.13
N GLU A 53 6.06 10.89 7.99
CA GLU A 53 6.58 10.50 9.30
C GLU A 53 5.49 9.82 10.13
N TYR A 54 4.33 10.45 10.22
CA TYR A 54 3.20 9.93 10.97
C TYR A 54 2.73 8.57 10.44
N LYS A 55 2.59 8.44 9.11
CA LYS A 55 2.13 7.19 8.50
C LYS A 55 3.16 6.07 8.51
N MET A 56 4.45 6.40 8.50
CA MET A 56 5.49 5.40 8.70
C MET A 56 5.48 4.88 10.15
N ASN A 57 5.21 5.75 11.12
CA ASN A 57 5.03 5.32 12.51
C ASN A 57 3.81 4.39 12.68
N ASP A 58 2.66 4.73 12.08
CA ASP A 58 1.48 3.85 12.06
C ASP A 58 1.83 2.46 11.50
N TRP A 59 2.58 2.42 10.39
CA TRP A 59 3.05 1.18 9.77
C TRP A 59 3.94 0.35 10.71
N HIS A 60 4.91 0.99 11.38
CA HIS A 60 5.78 0.32 12.34
C HIS A 60 4.98 -0.26 13.51
N GLN A 61 4.01 0.48 14.04
CA GLN A 61 3.15 -0.01 15.11
C GLN A 61 2.34 -1.23 14.68
N TYR A 62 1.78 -1.20 13.47
CA TYR A 62 1.07 -2.35 12.91
C TYR A 62 1.96 -3.58 12.77
N CYS A 63 3.20 -3.43 12.28
CA CYS A 63 4.13 -4.55 12.12
C CYS A 63 4.55 -5.21 13.44
N LEU A 64 4.50 -4.46 14.55
CA LEU A 64 4.82 -4.97 15.89
C LEU A 64 3.60 -5.57 16.60
N TYR A 65 2.40 -5.38 16.05
CA TYR A 65 1.17 -5.85 16.65
C TYR A 65 0.90 -7.31 16.28
N ILE A 66 0.82 -8.18 17.29
CA ILE A 66 0.39 -9.57 17.11
C ILE A 66 -1.12 -9.57 16.92
N THR A 67 -1.56 -9.91 15.71
CA THR A 67 -2.96 -9.91 15.35
C THR A 67 -3.71 -11.12 15.91
N PRO A 68 -5.02 -11.01 16.17
CA PRO A 68 -5.84 -12.16 16.55
C PRO A 68 -5.77 -13.31 15.53
N TRP A 69 -5.61 -13.00 14.23
CA TRP A 69 -5.45 -14.03 13.19
C TRP A 69 -4.17 -14.84 13.39
N GLU A 70 -3.05 -14.21 13.73
CA GLU A 70 -1.80 -14.90 14.02
C GLU A 70 -1.94 -15.78 15.27
N ILE A 71 -2.61 -15.28 16.31
CA ILE A 71 -2.89 -16.07 17.51
C ILE A 71 -3.74 -17.29 17.15
N MET A 72 -4.87 -17.11 16.45
CA MET A 72 -5.74 -18.22 16.07
C MET A 72 -5.07 -19.24 15.14
N LYS A 73 -4.11 -18.80 14.32
CA LYS A 73 -3.44 -19.66 13.35
C LYS A 73 -2.27 -20.44 13.94
N TYR A 74 -1.53 -19.85 14.88
CA TYR A 74 -0.28 -20.42 15.40
C TYR A 74 -0.36 -20.86 16.85
N LEU A 75 -1.32 -20.34 17.62
CA LEU A 75 -1.57 -20.76 18.99
C LEU A 75 -2.67 -21.83 18.98
N ASP A 76 -2.30 -23.08 18.70
CA ASP A 76 -3.16 -24.24 18.93
C ASP A 76 -3.31 -24.45 20.45
N TYR A 77 -4.53 -24.34 20.96
CA TYR A 77 -4.92 -24.78 22.30
C TYR A 77 -5.82 -26.00 22.21
#